data_AF-A0A1H9VNY1-F1
#
_entry.id   AF-A0A1H9VNY1-F1
#
_cell.length_a   1.000
_cell.length_b   1.000
_cell.length_c   1.000
_cell.angle_alpha   90.00
_cell.angle_beta   90.00
_cell.angle_gamma   90.00
#
_symmetry.space_group_name_H-M   'P 1'
#
loop_
_entity.id
_entity.type
_entity.pdbx_description
1 polymer ?
#
loop_
_entity_poly.entity_id
_entity_poly.type
_entity_poly.pdbx_seq_one_letter_code
_entity_poly.pdbx_strand_id
1 'polypeptide(L)'
;MANELTIPLLPCVDIDEMSAFYEMLGFSLTYRQTRPNPYVCVQREGINLHFYGLEGHVPEQSHSTCVVIVEDTGPLFEAFAAGMRAVHGKVLISGIPRMTRPRLRNDRYTGFTVVDPGGNWIRINKAAQEPEARTKLAKAMENAARLADAKGDERQGLKILEGALARADGSEPELPEVQAYRDELVERIKGSEPRPGA
;
A
#
# COMPACT_ATOMS: atom_id res chain seq x y z
N MET A 1 -16.55 -16.52 -24.57
CA MET A 1 -17.32 -15.80 -23.55
C MET A 1 -16.39 -14.71 -23.03
N ALA A 2 -16.90 -13.49 -22.88
CA ALA A 2 -16.17 -12.34 -22.35
C ALA A 2 -17.14 -11.65 -21.40
N ASN A 3 -16.65 -11.14 -20.26
CA ASN A 3 -17.37 -10.53 -19.13
C ASN A 3 -17.66 -11.46 -17.92
N GLU A 4 -16.89 -12.53 -17.74
CA GLU A 4 -16.87 -13.28 -16.50
C GLU A 4 -16.31 -12.42 -15.35
N LEU A 5 -16.98 -12.45 -14.20
CA LEU A 5 -16.57 -11.71 -13.00
C LEU A 5 -16.18 -12.69 -11.89
N THR A 6 -14.98 -12.50 -11.33
CA THR A 6 -14.51 -13.24 -10.15
C THR A 6 -14.53 -12.29 -8.96
N ILE A 7 -15.19 -12.70 -7.87
CA ILE A 7 -15.32 -11.88 -6.66
C ILE A 7 -14.80 -12.68 -5.46
N PRO A 8 -13.84 -12.15 -4.68
CA PRO A 8 -13.42 -12.78 -3.44
C PRO A 8 -14.52 -12.64 -2.38
N LEU A 9 -14.78 -13.74 -1.69
CA LEU A 9 -15.63 -13.78 -0.49
C LEU A 9 -14.71 -14.03 0.72
N LEU A 10 -14.66 -13.09 1.66
CA LEU A 10 -13.72 -13.11 2.78
C LEU A 10 -14.48 -13.22 4.12
N PRO A 11 -13.96 -13.95 5.11
CA PRO A 11 -14.63 -14.09 6.41
C PRO A 11 -14.52 -12.81 7.23
N CYS A 12 -15.54 -12.56 8.06
CA CYS A 12 -15.52 -11.52 9.09
C CYS A 12 -16.29 -11.98 10.33
N VAL A 13 -16.04 -11.31 11.45
CA VAL A 13 -16.80 -11.50 12.69
C VAL A 13 -18.12 -10.72 12.61
N ASP A 14 -18.03 -9.44 12.21
CA ASP A 14 -19.17 -8.52 12.17
C ASP A 14 -19.23 -7.81 10.81
N ILE A 15 -20.33 -7.99 10.08
CA ILE A 15 -20.55 -7.37 8.77
C ILE A 15 -20.77 -5.85 8.84
N ASP A 16 -21.19 -5.32 9.99
CA ASP A 16 -21.39 -3.89 10.18
C ASP A 16 -20.06 -3.18 10.43
N GLU A 17 -19.14 -3.81 11.16
CA GLU A 17 -17.76 -3.35 11.29
C GLU A 17 -17.05 -3.36 9.91
N MET A 18 -17.26 -4.41 9.11
CA MET A 18 -16.76 -4.45 7.72
C MET A 18 -17.34 -3.31 6.87
N SER A 19 -18.65 -3.09 6.94
CA SER A 19 -19.33 -2.03 6.18
C SER A 19 -18.71 -0.67 6.49
N ALA A 20 -18.65 -0.31 7.78
CA ALA A 20 -18.13 0.98 8.23
C ALA A 20 -16.65 1.18 7.84
N PHE A 21 -15.83 0.14 7.95
CA PHE A 21 -14.42 0.21 7.57
C PHE A 21 -14.24 0.47 6.07
N TYR A 22 -14.96 -0.24 5.21
CA TYR A 22 -14.82 -0.05 3.76
C TYR A 22 -15.47 1.24 3.26
N GLU A 23 -16.57 1.69 3.88
CA GLU A 23 -17.15 3.00 3.61
C GLU A 23 -16.18 4.14 3.95
N MET A 24 -15.45 4.03 5.08
CA MET A 24 -14.36 4.97 5.41
C MET A 24 -13.29 5.02 4.31
N LEU A 25 -12.97 3.88 3.67
CA LEU A 25 -12.02 3.81 2.56
C LEU A 25 -12.60 4.29 1.22
N GLY A 26 -13.85 4.77 1.21
CA GLY A 26 -14.52 5.30 0.02
C GLY A 26 -15.12 4.23 -0.89
N PHE A 27 -15.46 3.06 -0.34
CA PHE A 27 -16.34 2.09 -1.00
C PHE A 27 -17.80 2.44 -0.74
N SER A 28 -18.69 2.01 -1.63
CA SER A 28 -20.13 2.01 -1.40
C SER A 28 -20.61 0.61 -1.05
N LEU A 29 -21.62 0.55 -0.19
CA LEU A 29 -22.36 -0.68 0.10
C LEU A 29 -23.27 -1.02 -1.09
N THR A 30 -23.14 -2.22 -1.65
CA THR A 30 -23.97 -2.68 -2.78
C THR A 30 -24.99 -3.74 -2.39
N TYR A 31 -24.74 -4.46 -1.29
CA TYR A 31 -25.68 -5.44 -0.73
C TYR A 31 -25.37 -5.69 0.74
N ARG A 32 -26.42 -5.94 1.54
CA ARG A 32 -26.30 -6.29 2.96
C ARG A 32 -27.42 -7.22 3.38
N GLN A 33 -27.07 -8.27 4.11
CA GLN A 33 -28.00 -9.21 4.72
C GLN A 33 -27.51 -9.57 6.11
N THR A 34 -28.35 -9.39 7.14
CA THR A 34 -27.98 -9.77 8.52
C THR A 34 -28.36 -11.20 8.86
N ARG A 35 -29.46 -11.72 8.30
CA ARG A 35 -29.98 -13.07 8.56
C ARG A 35 -30.57 -13.69 7.29
N PRO A 36 -30.59 -15.04 7.16
CA PRO A 36 -30.03 -16.01 8.10
C PRO A 36 -28.50 -16.06 8.08
N ASN A 37 -27.87 -15.66 6.97
CA ASN A 37 -26.42 -15.65 6.79
C ASN A 37 -25.94 -14.20 6.74
N PRO A 38 -25.16 -13.72 7.73
CA PRO A 38 -24.57 -12.39 7.67
C PRO A 38 -23.67 -12.26 6.44
N TYR A 39 -23.94 -11.25 5.61
CA TYR A 39 -23.25 -11.04 4.35
C TYR A 39 -23.28 -9.57 3.94
N VAL A 40 -22.17 -9.07 3.39
CA VAL A 40 -22.06 -7.69 2.92
C VAL A 40 -21.22 -7.62 1.66
N CYS A 41 -21.63 -6.79 0.71
CA CYS A 41 -20.90 -6.48 -0.51
C CYS A 41 -20.54 -5.01 -0.54
N VAL A 42 -19.28 -4.72 -0.84
CA VAL A 42 -18.79 -3.36 -1.02
C VAL A 42 -18.13 -3.22 -2.38
N GLN A 43 -18.31 -2.05 -3.00
CA GLN A 43 -17.75 -1.74 -4.30
C GLN A 43 -17.04 -0.39 -4.30
N ARG A 44 -15.89 -0.35 -4.96
CA ARG A 44 -15.23 0.90 -5.34
C ARG A 44 -14.76 0.76 -6.78
N GLU A 45 -15.45 1.46 -7.68
CA GLU A 45 -15.18 1.36 -9.12
C GLU A 45 -15.19 -0.12 -9.58
N GLY A 46 -14.09 -0.62 -10.14
CA GLY A 46 -13.95 -2.03 -10.54
C GLY A 46 -13.69 -3.00 -9.38
N ILE A 47 -13.35 -2.52 -8.18
CA ILE A 47 -13.04 -3.36 -7.03
C ILE A 47 -14.35 -3.81 -6.37
N ASN A 48 -14.60 -5.12 -6.40
CA ASN A 48 -15.75 -5.75 -5.75
C ASN A 48 -15.24 -6.71 -4.67
N LEU A 49 -15.64 -6.47 -3.42
CA LEU A 49 -15.26 -7.31 -2.29
C LEU A 49 -16.51 -7.73 -1.53
N HIS A 50 -16.64 -9.03 -1.26
CA HIS A 50 -17.73 -9.58 -0.48
C HIS A 50 -17.20 -10.15 0.83
N PHE A 51 -18.01 -10.04 1.88
CA PHE A 51 -17.70 -10.57 3.20
C PHE A 51 -18.87 -11.37 3.74
N TYR A 52 -18.56 -12.44 4.47
CA TYR A 52 -19.55 -13.29 5.13
C TYR A 52 -19.20 -13.47 6.60
N GLY A 53 -20.23 -13.46 7.45
CA GLY A 53 -20.08 -13.76 8.86
C GLY A 53 -19.67 -15.21 9.05
N LEU A 54 -18.55 -15.44 9.74
CA LEU A 54 -18.07 -16.77 10.09
C LEU A 54 -18.00 -16.90 11.62
N GLU A 55 -18.83 -17.78 12.17
CA GLU A 55 -18.87 -18.03 13.61
C GLU A 55 -17.52 -18.56 14.10
N GLY A 56 -17.02 -17.98 15.20
CA GLY A 56 -15.73 -18.36 15.79
C GLY A 56 -14.50 -17.88 15.01
N HIS A 57 -14.67 -17.06 13.96
CA HIS A 57 -13.53 -16.45 13.26
C HIS A 57 -12.72 -15.56 14.19
N VAL A 58 -11.39 -15.71 14.17
CA VAL A 58 -10.44 -14.91 14.96
C VAL A 58 -9.57 -14.12 13.97
N PRO A 59 -9.72 -12.79 13.88
CA PRO A 59 -8.99 -11.97 12.90
C PRO A 59 -7.47 -12.18 12.90
N GLU A 60 -6.87 -12.34 14.07
CA GLU A 60 -5.43 -12.56 14.25
C GLU A 60 -4.94 -13.89 13.66
N GLN A 61 -5.85 -14.85 13.45
CA GLN A 61 -5.56 -16.17 12.87
C GLN A 61 -6.03 -16.28 11.42
N SER A 62 -6.49 -15.18 10.80
CA SER A 62 -6.98 -15.20 9.42
C SER A 62 -5.85 -15.53 8.43
N HIS A 63 -6.12 -16.48 7.54
CA HIS A 63 -5.27 -16.81 6.39
C HIS A 63 -5.81 -16.24 5.07
N SER A 64 -6.93 -15.52 5.13
CA SER A 64 -7.66 -15.01 3.97
C SER A 64 -6.92 -13.85 3.31
N THR A 65 -6.81 -13.91 1.99
CA THR A 65 -6.15 -12.87 1.21
C THR A 65 -6.82 -12.71 -0.14
N CYS A 66 -6.80 -11.50 -0.68
CA CYS A 66 -7.14 -11.24 -2.07
C CYS A 66 -6.09 -10.33 -2.71
N VAL A 67 -6.00 -10.40 -4.04
CA VAL A 67 -5.13 -9.51 -4.81
C VAL A 67 -6.01 -8.57 -5.61
N VAL A 68 -5.74 -7.28 -5.49
CA VAL A 68 -6.32 -6.23 -6.31
C VAL A 68 -5.21 -5.68 -7.19
N ILE A 69 -5.42 -5.72 -8.50
CA ILE A 69 -4.48 -5.20 -9.49
C ILE A 69 -5.02 -3.88 -10.00
N VAL A 70 -4.21 -2.83 -9.91
CA VAL A 70 -4.55 -1.48 -10.39
C VAL A 70 -3.46 -0.96 -11.32
N GLU A 71 -3.80 0.05 -12.12
CA GLU A 71 -2.84 0.72 -13.01
C GLU A 71 -1.85 1.59 -12.22
N ASP A 72 -2.34 2.31 -11.22
CA ASP A 72 -1.56 3.12 -10.29
C ASP A 72 -2.05 2.91 -8.86
N THR A 73 -1.14 2.56 -7.97
CA THR A 73 -1.48 2.30 -6.56
C THR A 73 -1.51 3.58 -5.73
N GLY A 74 -0.91 4.69 -6.20
CA GLY A 74 -0.79 5.93 -5.44
C GLY A 74 -2.08 6.66 -5.15
N PRO A 75 -2.90 6.98 -6.17
CA PRO A 75 -4.18 7.62 -5.94
C PRO A 75 -5.08 6.81 -4.99
N LEU A 76 -5.04 5.47 -5.10
CA LEU A 76 -5.81 4.58 -4.22
C LEU A 76 -5.28 4.60 -2.78
N PHE A 77 -3.96 4.56 -2.60
CA PHE A 77 -3.33 4.66 -1.28
C PHE A 77 -3.67 5.99 -0.59
N GLU A 78 -3.53 7.12 -1.30
CA GLU A 78 -3.80 8.44 -0.72
C GLU A 78 -5.28 8.61 -0.38
N ALA A 79 -6.20 8.08 -1.19
CA ALA A 79 -7.63 8.08 -0.89
C ALA A 79 -7.92 7.29 0.41
N PHE A 80 -7.34 6.11 0.57
CA PHE A 80 -7.49 5.29 1.79
C PHE A 80 -6.87 5.98 3.01
N ALA A 81 -5.68 6.56 2.85
CA ALA A 81 -5.00 7.29 3.92
C ALA A 81 -5.80 8.52 4.36
N ALA A 82 -6.41 9.25 3.41
CA ALA A 82 -7.29 10.37 3.70
C ALA A 82 -8.54 9.93 4.49
N GLY A 83 -9.20 8.84 4.08
CA GLY A 83 -10.34 8.26 4.80
C GLY A 83 -9.99 7.88 6.24
N MET A 84 -8.87 7.16 6.44
CA MET A 84 -8.39 6.82 7.78
C MET A 84 -8.09 8.07 8.63
N ARG A 85 -7.45 9.10 8.05
CA ARG A 85 -7.18 10.35 8.77
C ARG A 85 -8.46 11.09 9.13
N ALA A 86 -9.48 11.07 8.28
CA ALA A 86 -10.75 11.73 8.55
C ALA A 86 -11.50 11.12 9.75
N VAL A 87 -11.48 9.78 9.87
CA VAL A 87 -12.19 9.06 10.95
C VAL A 87 -11.34 8.90 12.22
N HIS A 88 -10.05 8.63 12.09
CA HIS A 88 -9.17 8.28 13.22
C HIS A 88 -8.11 9.34 13.54
N GLY A 89 -8.03 10.42 12.78
CA GLY A 89 -6.99 11.45 12.92
C GLY A 89 -5.58 11.00 12.46
N LYS A 90 -5.43 9.74 12.01
CA LYS A 90 -4.15 9.16 11.59
C LYS A 90 -4.36 8.00 10.62
N VAL A 91 -3.30 7.64 9.90
CA VAL A 91 -3.25 6.37 9.16
C VAL A 91 -3.02 5.22 10.15
N LEU A 92 -3.81 4.16 10.03
CA LEU A 92 -3.66 2.96 10.87
C LEU A 92 -2.48 2.14 10.34
N ILE A 93 -1.35 2.10 11.06
CA ILE A 93 -0.11 1.44 10.59
C ILE A 93 0.23 0.14 11.34
N SER A 94 -0.51 -0.19 12.40
CA SER A 94 -0.24 -1.34 13.27
C SER A 94 -1.55 -1.94 13.79
N GLY A 95 -1.52 -3.21 14.16
CA GLY A 95 -2.71 -3.92 14.67
C GLY A 95 -3.65 -4.39 13.56
N ILE A 96 -4.90 -4.63 13.94
CA ILE A 96 -6.00 -4.96 13.04
C ILE A 96 -7.13 -3.96 13.36
N PRO A 97 -7.64 -3.19 12.38
CA PRO A 97 -7.16 -3.07 11.00
C PRO A 97 -5.88 -2.22 10.87
N ARG A 98 -5.17 -2.35 9.74
CA ARG A 98 -4.00 -1.51 9.38
C ARG A 98 -3.79 -1.41 7.88
N MET A 99 -3.00 -0.44 7.45
CA MET A 99 -2.51 -0.28 6.09
C MET A 99 -0.98 -0.13 6.10
N THR A 100 -0.30 -0.95 5.31
CA THR A 100 1.15 -0.82 5.14
C THR A 100 1.47 0.41 4.31
N ARG A 101 2.62 1.03 4.58
CA ARG A 101 3.16 2.00 3.63
C ARG A 101 3.44 1.31 2.29
N PRO A 102 3.22 1.98 1.15
CA PRO A 102 3.50 1.34 -0.12
C PRO A 102 5.01 1.24 -0.32
N ARG A 103 5.43 0.24 -1.09
CA ARG A 103 6.82 0.11 -1.52
C ARG A 103 7.09 1.12 -2.63
N LEU A 104 7.92 2.12 -2.35
CA LEU A 104 8.35 3.09 -3.35
C LEU A 104 9.41 2.45 -4.26
N ARG A 105 9.21 2.54 -5.58
CA ARG A 105 10.21 2.21 -6.61
C ARG A 105 10.08 3.26 -7.71
N ASN A 106 11.17 3.93 -8.04
CA ASN A 106 11.24 4.89 -9.15
C ASN A 106 10.11 5.94 -9.09
N ASP A 107 9.97 6.59 -7.93
CA ASP A 107 8.96 7.64 -7.67
C ASP A 107 7.49 7.18 -7.81
N ARG A 108 7.24 5.86 -7.83
CA ARG A 108 5.90 5.28 -7.87
C ARG A 108 5.72 4.19 -6.83
N TYR A 109 4.50 4.09 -6.32
CA TYR A 109 4.14 3.02 -5.41
C TYR A 109 3.93 1.71 -6.18
N THR A 110 4.69 0.67 -5.85
CA THR A 110 4.60 -0.66 -6.47
C THR A 110 3.52 -1.55 -5.87
N GLY A 111 3.09 -1.22 -4.65
CA GLY A 111 1.99 -1.88 -3.97
C GLY A 111 1.95 -1.59 -2.48
N PHE A 112 0.80 -1.82 -1.88
CA PHE A 112 0.57 -1.75 -0.43
C PHE A 112 -0.47 -2.80 -0.03
N THR A 113 -0.64 -3.01 1.27
CA THR A 113 -1.60 -3.98 1.81
C THR A 113 -2.49 -3.31 2.83
N VAL A 114 -3.79 -3.59 2.75
CA VAL A 114 -4.75 -3.31 3.81
C VAL A 114 -5.05 -4.62 4.52
N VAL A 115 -4.96 -4.61 5.85
CA VAL A 115 -5.53 -5.65 6.71
C VAL A 115 -6.79 -5.07 7.32
N ASP A 116 -7.93 -5.66 6.95
CA ASP A 116 -9.25 -5.21 7.37
C ASP A 116 -9.59 -5.71 8.79
N PRO A 117 -10.74 -5.33 9.39
CA PRO A 117 -11.14 -5.79 10.72
C PRO A 117 -11.28 -7.31 10.86
N GLY A 118 -11.62 -8.00 9.77
CA GLY A 118 -11.65 -9.47 9.70
C GLY A 118 -10.27 -10.12 9.65
N GLY A 119 -9.18 -9.34 9.66
CA GLY A 119 -7.81 -9.82 9.53
C GLY A 119 -7.45 -10.24 8.10
N ASN A 120 -8.29 -9.94 7.11
CA ASN A 120 -8.07 -10.33 5.73
C ASN A 120 -7.01 -9.44 5.08
N TRP A 121 -6.13 -10.05 4.28
CA TRP A 121 -5.05 -9.33 3.59
C TRP A 121 -5.47 -8.95 2.17
N ILE A 122 -5.81 -7.68 1.97
CA ILE A 122 -6.08 -7.09 0.66
C ILE A 122 -4.76 -6.57 0.09
N ARG A 123 -4.22 -7.23 -0.92
CA ARG A 123 -2.92 -6.91 -1.53
C ARG A 123 -3.14 -6.09 -2.79
N ILE A 124 -2.87 -4.78 -2.72
CA ILE A 124 -2.98 -3.87 -3.85
C ILE A 124 -1.63 -3.84 -4.55
N ASN A 125 -1.59 -4.28 -5.81
CA ASN A 125 -0.38 -4.29 -6.64
C ASN A 125 -0.62 -3.58 -7.96
N LYS A 126 0.45 -3.03 -8.52
CA LYS A 126 0.44 -2.53 -9.90
C LYS A 126 0.39 -3.70 -10.90
N ALA A 127 -0.31 -3.53 -12.02
CA ALA A 127 -0.45 -4.57 -13.06
C ALA A 127 0.88 -5.02 -13.69
N ALA A 128 1.81 -4.09 -13.87
CA ALA A 128 3.13 -4.40 -14.39
C ALA A 128 4.11 -4.68 -13.25
N GLN A 129 4.76 -5.85 -13.28
CA GLN A 129 6.07 -5.97 -12.65
C GLN A 129 7.00 -5.04 -13.42
N GLU A 130 7.51 -4.01 -12.74
CA GLU A 130 8.58 -3.25 -13.34
C GLU A 130 9.80 -4.17 -13.55
N PRO A 131 10.53 -4.02 -14.66
CA PRO A 131 11.65 -4.89 -14.97
C PRO A 131 12.64 -4.90 -13.80
N GLU A 132 13.13 -6.09 -13.45
CA GLU A 132 14.17 -6.25 -12.42
C GLU A 132 15.30 -5.26 -12.66
N ALA A 133 15.86 -4.69 -11.58
CA ALA A 133 17.02 -3.83 -11.68
C ALA A 133 18.22 -4.62 -12.25
N ARG A 134 18.51 -4.43 -13.54
CA ARG A 134 19.61 -5.12 -14.22
C ARG A 134 20.93 -4.39 -14.12
N THR A 135 20.89 -3.06 -14.08
CA THR A 135 22.06 -2.19 -13.98
C THR A 135 22.51 -2.01 -12.52
N LYS A 136 23.75 -1.56 -12.33
CA LYS A 136 24.27 -1.28 -10.98
C LYS A 136 23.53 -0.09 -10.34
N LEU A 137 23.15 0.90 -11.13
CA LEU A 137 22.48 2.10 -10.67
C LEU A 137 21.03 1.80 -10.23
N ALA A 138 20.28 1.03 -11.02
CA ALA A 138 18.95 0.56 -10.60
C ALA A 138 19.00 -0.30 -9.32
N LYS A 139 20.00 -1.17 -9.16
CA LYS A 139 20.18 -1.97 -7.94
C LYS A 139 20.53 -1.12 -6.72
N ALA A 140 21.28 -0.04 -6.91
CA ALA A 140 21.58 0.90 -5.84
C ALA A 140 20.31 1.66 -5.42
N MET A 141 19.48 2.07 -6.37
CA MET A 141 18.19 2.69 -6.12
C MET A 141 17.25 1.76 -5.34
N GLU A 142 17.11 0.49 -5.72
CA GLU A 142 16.30 -0.48 -4.96
C GLU A 142 16.80 -0.67 -3.52
N ASN A 143 18.11 -0.74 -3.33
CA ASN A 143 18.68 -0.87 -1.99
C ASN A 143 18.48 0.38 -1.15
N ALA A 144 18.61 1.57 -1.74
CA ALA A 144 18.35 2.84 -1.08
C ALA A 144 16.88 2.93 -0.64
N ALA A 145 15.94 2.61 -1.53
CA ALA A 145 14.49 2.57 -1.22
C ALA A 145 14.17 1.61 -0.08
N ARG A 146 14.77 0.42 -0.09
CA ARG A 146 14.59 -0.55 1.01
C ARG A 146 15.10 -0.03 2.36
N LEU A 147 16.16 0.78 2.37
CA LEU A 147 16.71 1.33 3.62
C LEU A 147 15.91 2.55 4.09
N ALA A 148 15.69 3.52 3.22
CA ALA A 148 14.99 4.75 3.56
C ALA A 148 13.50 4.51 3.81
N ASP A 149 12.78 3.89 2.88
CA ASP A 149 11.32 3.82 2.95
C ASP A 149 10.85 2.67 3.85
N ALA A 150 11.51 1.51 3.78
CA ALA A 150 11.09 0.32 4.54
C ALA A 150 11.67 0.27 5.95
N LYS A 151 12.89 0.81 6.17
CA LYS A 151 13.57 0.78 7.48
C LYS A 151 13.71 2.15 8.14
N GLY A 152 13.35 3.24 7.45
CA GLY A 152 13.50 4.60 7.97
C GLY A 152 14.95 5.10 8.01
N ASP A 153 15.89 4.39 7.39
CA ASP A 153 17.32 4.74 7.38
C ASP A 153 17.66 5.58 6.14
N GLU A 154 17.15 6.81 6.15
CA GLU A 154 17.24 7.74 5.03
C GLU A 154 18.70 8.10 4.69
N ARG A 155 19.54 8.31 5.72
CA ARG A 155 20.96 8.67 5.54
C ARG A 155 21.76 7.55 4.89
N GLN A 156 21.54 6.31 5.31
CA GLN A 156 22.22 5.16 4.69
C GLN A 156 21.69 4.92 3.28
N GLY A 157 20.40 5.14 3.03
CA GLY A 157 19.81 5.11 1.69
C GLY A 157 20.49 6.12 0.76
N LEU A 158 20.58 7.39 1.18
CA LEU A 158 21.23 8.46 0.43
C LEU A 158 22.69 8.13 0.10
N LYS A 159 23.45 7.65 1.09
CA LYS A 159 24.88 7.30 0.92
C LYS A 159 25.09 6.24 -0.17
N ILE A 160 24.23 5.22 -0.23
CA ILE A 160 24.32 4.17 -1.26
C ILE A 160 24.04 4.77 -2.64
N LEU A 161 23.03 5.64 -2.72
CA LEU A 161 22.58 6.26 -3.97
C LEU A 161 23.65 7.19 -4.54
N GLU A 162 24.23 8.07 -3.73
CA GLU A 162 25.30 8.99 -4.15
C GLU A 162 26.57 8.24 -4.59
N GLY A 163 26.92 7.16 -3.88
CA GLY A 163 28.04 6.32 -4.28
C GLY A 163 27.83 5.60 -5.61
N ALA A 164 26.59 5.29 -5.98
CA ALA A 164 26.27 4.70 -7.28
C ALA A 164 26.24 5.77 -8.38
N LEU A 165 25.65 6.94 -8.13
CA LEU A 165 25.65 8.08 -9.03
C LEU A 165 27.07 8.54 -9.39
N ALA A 166 27.99 8.57 -8.43
CA ALA A 166 29.39 8.93 -8.67
C ALA A 166 30.13 7.94 -9.61
N ARG A 167 29.59 6.75 -9.83
CA ARG A 167 30.16 5.71 -10.71
C ARG A 167 29.35 5.49 -11.98
N ALA A 168 28.22 6.19 -12.13
CA ALA A 168 27.39 6.11 -13.32
C ALA A 168 28.12 6.77 -14.50
N ASP A 169 27.98 6.20 -15.68
CA ASP A 169 28.61 6.75 -16.88
C ASP A 169 27.69 7.70 -17.67
N GLY A 170 26.43 7.83 -17.24
CA GLY A 170 25.47 8.75 -17.82
C GLY A 170 24.59 8.11 -18.90
N SER A 171 24.87 6.87 -19.28
CA SER A 171 24.11 6.13 -20.30
C SER A 171 22.93 5.34 -19.72
N GLU A 172 22.84 5.24 -18.40
CA GLU A 172 21.80 4.49 -17.73
C GLU A 172 20.42 5.16 -17.85
N PRO A 173 19.38 4.45 -18.33
CA PRO A 173 18.06 5.03 -18.55
C PRO A 173 17.36 5.47 -17.26
N GLU A 174 17.68 4.85 -16.13
CA GLU A 174 17.15 5.19 -14.81
C GLU A 174 17.84 6.39 -14.14
N LEU A 175 18.87 6.99 -14.74
CA LEU A 175 19.63 8.10 -14.14
C LEU A 175 18.75 9.28 -13.69
N PRO A 176 17.77 9.76 -14.49
CA PRO A 176 16.90 10.86 -14.04
C PRO A 176 16.07 10.49 -12.80
N GLU A 177 15.57 9.25 -12.73
CA GLU A 177 14.78 8.76 -11.61
C GLU A 177 15.63 8.62 -10.34
N VAL A 178 16.86 8.14 -10.48
CA VAL A 178 17.83 8.01 -9.38
C VAL A 178 18.20 9.39 -8.82
N GLN A 179 18.38 10.39 -9.69
CA GLN A 179 18.66 11.77 -9.29
C GLN A 179 17.47 12.40 -8.56
N ALA A 180 16.25 12.21 -9.07
CA ALA A 180 15.04 12.68 -8.40
C ALA A 180 14.88 12.08 -6.99
N TYR A 181 15.06 10.76 -6.86
CA TYR A 181 14.97 10.08 -5.56
C TYR A 181 16.08 10.53 -4.59
N ARG A 182 17.29 10.80 -5.11
CA ARG A 182 18.38 11.36 -4.31
C ARG A 182 18.01 12.72 -3.75
N ASP A 183 17.49 13.61 -4.56
CA ASP A 183 17.12 14.96 -4.14
C ASP A 183 15.95 14.94 -3.15
N GLU A 184 14.99 14.05 -3.33
CA GLU A 184 13.92 13.82 -2.37
C GLU A 184 14.47 13.38 -0.99
N LEU A 185 15.39 12.41 -0.94
CA LEU A 185 16.00 11.97 0.31
C LEU A 185 16.77 13.11 1.00
N VAL A 186 17.45 13.96 0.24
CA VAL A 186 18.12 15.15 0.77
C VAL A 186 17.11 16.08 1.45
N GLU A 187 15.95 16.33 0.83
CA GLU A 187 14.91 17.19 1.42
C GLU A 187 14.26 16.55 2.66
N ARG A 188 14.00 15.24 2.66
CA ARG A 188 13.49 14.51 3.84
C ARG A 188 14.45 14.58 5.03
N ILE A 189 15.75 14.42 4.79
CA ILE A 189 16.78 14.53 5.82
C ILE A 189 16.85 15.97 6.37
N LYS A 190 16.81 17.00 5.51
CA LYS A 190 16.78 18.39 5.97
C LYS A 190 15.52 18.70 6.78
N GLY A 191 14.37 18.17 6.38
CA GLY A 191 13.10 18.36 7.08
C GLY A 191 13.02 17.65 8.45
N SER A 192 13.87 16.65 8.69
CA SER A 192 13.94 15.90 9.95
C SER A 192 15.03 16.38 10.92
N GLU A 193 15.89 17.32 10.51
CA GLU A 193 16.85 17.95 11.42
C GLU A 193 16.16 18.91 12.40
N PRO A 194 16.57 18.94 13.68
CA PRO A 194 16.09 19.95 14.62
C PRO A 194 16.41 21.33 14.06
N ARG A 195 15.42 22.23 14.03
CA ARG A 195 15.67 23.63 13.66
C ARG A 195 16.76 24.17 14.58
N PRO A 196 17.83 24.80 14.05
CA PRO A 196 18.81 25.44 14.91
C PRO A 196 18.12 26.56 15.70
N GLY A 197 17.93 26.35 17.01
CA GLY A 197 17.37 27.33 17.94
C GLY A 197 16.03 27.00 18.60
N ALA A 198 15.62 25.74 18.71
CA ALA A 198 14.52 25.31 19.60
C ALA A 198 15.06 24.58 20.84
#